data_AF-A0A542LHB4-F1
#
_entry.id   AF-A0A542LHB4-F1
#
_cell.length_a   1.000
_cell.length_b   1.000
_cell.length_c   1.000
_cell.angle_alpha   90.00
_cell.angle_beta   90.00
_cell.angle_gamma   90.00
#
_symmetry.space_group_name_H-M   'P 1'
#
loop_
_entity.id
_entity.type
_entity.pdbx_description
1 polymer ?
#
loop_
_entity_poly.entity_id
_entity_poly.type
_entity_poly.pdbx_seq_one_letter_code
_entity_poly.pdbx_strand_id
1 'polypeptide(L)'
;MNERANPFGDLGDFAPAPAKPKPDPAVIDQVAEAHGFPSRKPVTPAVAEPTQVAPPVSASGDPSPARKQRRYTTGRNKQVNIKATDETIQRLYRLADERQVPLGELLEQALDALERTGT
;
A
#
# COMPACT_ATOMS: atom_id res chain seq x y z
N MET A 1 -34.64 -21.78 -40.16
CA MET A 1 -33.89 -20.80 -39.36
C MET A 1 -34.08 -21.16 -37.90
N ASN A 2 -33.06 -21.68 -37.21
CA ASN A 2 -33.14 -21.85 -35.76
C ASN A 2 -32.83 -20.51 -35.10
N GLU A 3 -33.82 -19.95 -34.42
CA GLU A 3 -33.70 -18.75 -33.61
C GLU A 3 -32.81 -19.06 -32.40
N ARG A 4 -31.76 -18.26 -32.19
CA ARG A 4 -30.85 -18.42 -31.06
C ARG A 4 -31.52 -17.82 -29.82
N ALA A 5 -31.62 -18.58 -28.74
CA ALA A 5 -32.12 -18.08 -27.47
C ALA A 5 -31.30 -16.87 -27.02
N ASN A 6 -31.97 -15.73 -26.81
CA ASN A 6 -31.34 -14.51 -26.33
C ASN A 6 -31.23 -14.56 -24.80
N PRO A 7 -30.00 -14.68 -24.23
CA PRO A 7 -29.81 -14.74 -22.78
C PRO A 7 -30.11 -13.43 -22.06
N PHE A 8 -30.39 -12.35 -22.80
CA PHE A 8 -30.72 -11.02 -22.27
C PHE A 8 -32.18 -10.63 -22.53
N GLY A 9 -33.03 -11.58 -22.95
CA GLY A 9 -34.46 -11.33 -23.18
C GLY A 9 -35.26 -11.02 -21.90
N ASP A 10 -34.76 -11.49 -20.75
CA ASP A 10 -35.41 -11.36 -19.44
C ASP A 10 -34.59 -10.46 -18.49
N LEU A 11 -34.42 -9.19 -18.89
CA LEU A 11 -33.75 -8.16 -18.07
C LEU A 11 -34.72 -7.08 -17.58
N GLY A 12 -36.03 -7.27 -17.78
CA GLY A 12 -37.06 -6.27 -17.43
C GLY A 12 -37.09 -5.93 -15.95
N ASP A 13 -36.75 -6.89 -15.10
CA ASP A 13 -36.73 -6.75 -13.65
C ASP A 13 -35.38 -6.27 -13.09
N PHE A 14 -34.39 -6.03 -13.96
CA PHE A 14 -33.09 -5.48 -13.57
C PHE A 14 -33.19 -3.95 -13.38
N ALA A 15 -33.95 -3.55 -12.37
CA ALA A 15 -34.08 -2.16 -11.95
C ALA A 15 -33.29 -1.93 -10.64
N PRO A 16 -32.78 -0.71 -10.42
CA PRO A 16 -32.15 -0.37 -9.14
C PRO A 16 -33.16 -0.56 -8.00
N ALA A 17 -32.81 -1.41 -7.05
CA ALA A 17 -33.63 -1.63 -5.87
C ALA A 17 -33.76 -0.35 -5.04
N PRO A 18 -34.90 -0.14 -4.35
CA PRO A 18 -35.08 1.01 -3.47
C PRO A 18 -34.04 0.98 -2.34
N ALA A 19 -33.55 2.17 -1.97
CA ALA A 19 -32.56 2.31 -0.90
C ALA A 19 -33.10 1.77 0.42
N LYS A 20 -32.44 0.75 0.97
CA LYS A 20 -32.77 0.20 2.29
C LYS A 20 -32.22 1.10 3.39
N PRO A 21 -32.92 1.25 4.53
CA PRO A 21 -32.40 1.98 5.68
C PRO A 21 -31.11 1.31 6.17
N LYS A 22 -30.08 2.13 6.42
CA LYS A 22 -28.83 1.64 6.98
C LYS A 22 -29.09 1.20 8.44
N PRO A 23 -28.62 0.02 8.86
CA PRO A 23 -28.67 -0.37 10.27
C PRO A 23 -27.93 0.64 11.15
N ASP A 24 -28.31 0.69 12.43
CA ASP A 24 -27.61 1.50 13.43
C ASP A 24 -26.12 1.09 13.50
N PRO A 25 -25.17 2.03 13.40
CA PRO A 25 -23.74 1.73 13.51
C PRO A 25 -23.37 0.94 14.76
N ALA A 26 -24.06 1.14 15.89
CA ALA A 26 -23.78 0.38 17.11
C ALA A 26 -24.07 -1.12 16.96
N VAL A 27 -25.10 -1.48 16.20
CA VAL A 27 -25.46 -2.87 15.91
C VAL A 27 -24.44 -3.51 14.97
N ILE A 28 -23.93 -2.73 14.00
CA ILE A 28 -22.89 -3.18 13.07
C ILE A 28 -21.60 -3.51 13.84
N ASP A 29 -21.21 -2.64 14.77
CA ASP A 29 -20.00 -2.83 15.59
C ASP A 29 -20.12 -4.07 16.49
N GLN A 30 -21.28 -4.29 17.12
CA GLN A 30 -21.53 -5.49 17.95
C GLN A 30 -21.44 -6.78 17.15
N VAL A 31 -22.03 -6.83 15.95
CA VAL A 31 -21.97 -8.00 15.06
C VAL A 31 -20.54 -8.23 14.59
N ALA A 32 -19.83 -7.16 14.23
CA ALA A 32 -18.45 -7.25 13.81
C ALA A 32 -17.54 -7.82 14.92
N GLU A 33 -17.73 -7.38 16.16
CA GLU A 33 -16.99 -7.90 17.31
C GLU A 33 -17.31 -9.37 17.60
N ALA A 34 -18.60 -9.74 17.61
CA ALA A 34 -19.05 -11.12 17.84
C ALA A 34 -18.50 -12.11 16.80
N HIS A 35 -18.24 -11.65 15.58
CA HIS A 35 -17.69 -12.48 14.49
C HIS A 35 -16.18 -12.29 14.26
N GLY A 36 -15.48 -11.56 15.13
CA GLY A 36 -14.02 -11.41 15.02
C GLY A 36 -13.56 -10.50 13.86
N PHE A 37 -14.40 -9.56 13.43
CA PHE A 37 -14.08 -8.50 12.48
C PHE A 37 -13.98 -7.12 13.16
N PRO A 38 -13.17 -6.92 14.21
CA PRO A 38 -13.05 -5.62 14.85
C PRO A 38 -12.49 -4.58 13.86
N SER A 39 -13.10 -3.41 13.82
CA SER A 39 -12.70 -2.33 12.91
C SER A 39 -11.29 -1.83 13.28
N ARG A 40 -10.32 -2.01 12.38
CA ARG A 40 -9.02 -1.34 12.45
C ARG A 40 -9.17 0.09 11.95
N LYS A 41 -9.89 0.94 12.68
CA LYS A 41 -9.90 2.37 12.37
C LYS A 41 -8.46 2.89 12.55
N PRO A 42 -7.85 3.55 11.54
CA PRO A 42 -6.59 4.23 11.76
C PRO A 42 -6.82 5.27 12.85
N VAL A 43 -6.03 5.21 13.92
CA VAL A 43 -6.01 6.26 14.94
C VAL A 43 -5.59 7.53 14.24
N THR A 44 -6.53 8.44 13.96
CA THR A 44 -6.22 9.83 13.65
C THR A 44 -5.58 10.43 14.90
N PRO A 45 -4.29 10.83 14.87
CA PRO A 45 -3.66 11.40 16.04
C PRO A 45 -4.16 12.85 16.18
N ALA A 46 -5.15 13.05 17.05
CA ALA A 46 -5.48 14.36 17.57
C ALA A 46 -4.50 14.70 18.72
N VAL A 47 -3.63 15.68 18.47
CA VAL A 47 -3.00 16.66 19.38
C VAL A 47 -2.85 16.28 20.87
N ALA A 48 -1.60 16.02 21.27
CA ALA A 48 -0.90 16.27 22.55
C ALA A 48 -1.68 16.35 23.90
N GLU A 49 -1.37 15.46 24.86
CA GLU A 49 -0.48 15.68 26.03
C GLU A 49 -0.32 14.38 26.88
N PRO A 50 0.72 14.25 27.73
CA PRO A 50 1.35 12.96 28.05
C PRO A 50 0.90 12.35 29.39
N THR A 51 0.68 11.04 29.45
CA THR A 51 0.76 10.24 30.69
C THR A 51 1.17 8.80 30.38
N GLN A 52 1.90 8.22 31.32
CA GLN A 52 2.90 7.17 31.19
C GLN A 52 2.32 5.74 31.14
N VAL A 53 2.97 4.92 30.29
CA VAL A 53 3.52 3.56 30.50
C VAL A 53 2.63 2.44 31.06
N ALA A 54 2.38 1.43 30.19
CA ALA A 54 2.42 0.00 30.54
C ALA A 54 3.01 -0.80 29.34
N PRO A 55 3.75 -1.91 29.57
CA PRO A 55 4.78 -2.42 28.65
C PRO A 55 4.21 -3.23 27.46
N PRO A 56 4.90 -3.26 26.31
CA PRO A 56 4.50 -4.06 25.17
C PRO A 56 4.84 -5.54 25.41
N VAL A 57 3.82 -6.39 25.36
CA VAL A 57 4.02 -7.84 25.23
C VAL A 57 4.71 -8.11 23.90
N SER A 58 5.84 -8.82 24.02
CA SER A 58 6.77 -9.15 22.95
C SER A 58 6.09 -9.98 21.86
N ALA A 59 5.88 -9.36 20.70
CA ALA A 59 5.87 -10.09 19.43
C ALA A 59 7.27 -9.91 18.83
N SER A 60 8.11 -10.93 19.01
CA SER A 60 9.45 -11.02 18.42
C SER A 60 9.34 -11.10 16.91
N GLY A 61 9.41 -9.94 16.26
CA GLY A 61 9.76 -9.79 14.86
C GLY A 61 10.67 -8.58 14.77
N ASP A 62 11.91 -8.77 14.34
CA ASP A 62 12.87 -7.70 14.13
C ASP A 62 12.20 -6.51 13.43
N PRO A 63 12.15 -5.31 14.05
CA PRO A 63 11.66 -4.13 13.37
C PRO A 63 12.72 -3.73 12.34
N SER A 64 12.61 -4.29 11.13
CA SER A 64 13.25 -3.68 9.98
C SER A 64 12.86 -2.20 9.98
N PRO A 65 13.81 -1.26 10.03
CA PRO A 65 13.49 0.15 10.21
C PRO A 65 12.57 0.57 9.07
N ALA A 66 11.39 1.10 9.44
CA ALA A 66 10.40 1.58 8.49
C ALA A 66 11.07 2.61 7.57
N ARG A 67 11.42 2.17 6.35
CA ARG A 67 12.15 3.02 5.40
C ARG A 67 11.30 4.26 5.12
N LYS A 68 11.89 5.42 5.40
CA LYS A 68 11.24 6.72 5.20
C LYS A 68 10.77 6.84 3.76
N GLN A 69 9.47 6.97 3.57
CA GLN A 69 8.85 6.99 2.24
C GLN A 69 9.29 8.24 1.49
N ARG A 70 10.13 8.07 0.46
CA ARG A 70 10.60 9.15 -0.40
C ARG A 70 9.53 9.43 -1.45
N ARG A 71 8.59 10.32 -1.14
CA ARG A 71 7.49 10.63 -2.06
C ARG A 71 7.77 11.92 -2.81
N TYR A 72 8.51 11.79 -3.90
CA TYR A 72 8.47 12.75 -5.01
C TYR A 72 7.85 12.02 -6.20
N THR A 73 6.78 12.57 -6.78
CA THR A 73 6.15 12.00 -7.98
C THR A 73 7.08 12.25 -9.16
N THR A 74 7.88 11.25 -9.52
CA THR A 74 8.78 11.31 -10.67
C THR A 74 8.20 10.44 -11.79
N GLY A 75 8.28 10.87 -13.06
CA GLY A 75 7.73 10.15 -14.24
C GLY A 75 8.36 8.77 -14.54
N ARG A 76 9.14 8.22 -13.61
CA ARG A 76 9.81 6.92 -13.67
C ARG A 76 8.82 5.80 -13.38
N ASN A 77 7.97 5.49 -14.36
CA ASN A 77 6.85 4.55 -14.24
C ASN A 77 7.09 3.17 -14.89
N LYS A 78 8.24 2.97 -15.55
CA LYS A 78 8.61 1.68 -16.15
C LYS A 78 9.43 0.85 -15.17
N GLN A 79 9.07 -0.41 -15.00
CA GLN A 79 9.76 -1.33 -14.10
C GLN A 79 10.96 -2.00 -14.78
N VAL A 80 12.08 -2.06 -14.07
CA VAL A 80 13.28 -2.80 -14.47
C VAL A 80 13.31 -4.11 -13.67
N ASN A 81 12.98 -5.23 -14.32
CA ASN A 81 12.97 -6.55 -13.67
C ASN A 81 14.39 -7.13 -13.58
N ILE A 82 15.14 -6.70 -12.57
CA ILE A 82 16.51 -7.18 -12.32
C ILE A 82 16.59 -7.96 -11.02
N LYS A 83 17.41 -9.02 -11.04
CA LYS A 83 17.82 -9.75 -9.84
C LYS A 83 19.18 -9.22 -9.40
N ALA A 84 19.36 -9.05 -8.10
CA ALA A 84 20.61 -8.58 -7.49
C ALA A 84 20.87 -9.33 -6.19
N THR A 85 22.13 -9.35 -5.74
CA THR A 85 22.50 -9.89 -4.43
C THR A 85 22.03 -8.96 -3.30
N ASP A 86 21.86 -9.49 -2.09
CA ASP A 86 21.46 -8.70 -0.92
C ASP A 86 22.43 -7.55 -0.64
N GLU A 87 23.74 -7.79 -0.78
CA GLU A 87 24.78 -6.77 -0.64
C GLU A 87 24.59 -5.61 -1.63
N THR A 88 24.25 -5.94 -2.88
CA THR A 88 24.01 -4.93 -3.92
C THR A 88 22.77 -4.10 -3.60
N ILE A 89 21.71 -4.76 -3.11
CA ILE A 89 20.47 -4.10 -2.72
C ILE A 89 20.73 -3.15 -1.54
N GLN A 90 21.43 -3.61 -0.49
CA GLN A 90 21.78 -2.78 0.66
C GLN A 90 22.63 -1.57 0.26
N ARG A 91 23.62 -1.77 -0.61
CA ARG A 91 24.45 -0.69 -1.16
C ARG A 91 23.62 0.33 -1.91
N LEU A 92 22.67 -0.11 -2.75
CA LEU A 92 21.79 0.77 -3.51
C LEU A 92 20.91 1.63 -2.58
N TYR A 93 20.29 1.02 -1.56
CA TYR A 93 19.50 1.76 -0.57
C TYR A 93 20.34 2.76 0.21
N ARG A 94 21.53 2.35 0.67
CA ARG A 94 22.45 3.23 1.40
C ARG A 94 22.84 4.46 0.57
N LEU A 95 23.22 4.27 -0.68
CA LEU A 95 23.58 5.39 -1.58
C LEU A 95 22.40 6.32 -1.85
N ALA A 96 21.20 5.76 -1.94
CA ALA A 96 19.98 6.54 -2.11
C ALA A 96 19.66 7.33 -0.82
N ASP A 97 19.90 6.76 0.35
CA ASP A 97 19.82 7.39 1.68
C ASP A 97 20.78 8.55 1.83
N GLU A 98 22.06 8.34 1.55
CA GLU A 98 23.09 9.37 1.61
C GLU A 98 22.81 10.55 0.68
N ARG A 99 22.27 10.30 -0.51
CA ARG A 99 21.96 11.33 -1.52
C ARG A 99 20.56 11.91 -1.42
N GLN A 100 19.70 11.37 -0.56
CA GLN A 100 18.29 11.74 -0.41
C GLN A 100 17.45 11.68 -1.71
N VAL A 101 17.86 10.87 -2.71
CA VAL A 101 17.15 10.73 -4.00
C VAL A 101 16.43 9.38 -4.11
N PRO A 102 15.29 9.27 -4.83
CA PRO A 102 14.63 7.98 -5.03
C PRO A 102 15.51 6.99 -5.82
N LEU A 103 15.26 5.68 -5.66
CA LEU A 103 16.08 4.64 -6.29
C LEU A 103 16.19 4.77 -7.82
N GLY A 104 15.10 5.17 -8.49
CA GLY A 104 15.11 5.37 -9.94
C GLY A 104 16.04 6.49 -10.39
N GLU A 105 16.14 7.56 -9.60
CA GLU A 105 17.06 8.67 -9.89
C GLU A 105 18.52 8.27 -9.67
N LEU A 106 18.78 7.52 -8.61
CA LEU A 106 20.11 7.01 -8.35
C LEU A 106 20.57 6.08 -9.49
N LEU A 107 19.66 5.27 -10.03
CA LEU A 107 19.94 4.41 -11.17
C LEU A 107 20.30 5.22 -12.43
N GLU A 108 19.54 6.28 -12.74
CA GLU A 108 19.86 7.20 -13.85
C GLU A 108 21.24 7.83 -13.67
N GLN A 109 21.54 8.39 -12.49
CA GLN A 109 22.86 8.97 -12.20
C GLN A 109 24.00 7.95 -12.34
N ALA A 110 23.76 6.70 -11.93
CA ALA A 110 24.74 5.63 -12.05
C ALA A 110 25.01 5.27 -13.52
N LEU A 111 23.96 5.24 -14.35
CA LEU A 111 24.08 5.00 -15.79
C LEU A 111 24.83 6.15 -16.49
N ASP A 112 24.46 7.40 -16.22
CA ASP A 112 25.18 8.56 -16.75
C ASP A 112 26.66 8.57 -16.35
N ALA A 113 26.97 8.18 -15.11
CA ALA A 113 28.35 8.06 -14.66
C ALA A 113 29.11 6.95 -15.39
N LEU A 114 28.46 5.81 -15.62
CA LEU A 114 29.03 4.68 -16.35
C LEU A 114 29.34 5.05 -17.81
N GLU A 115 28.45 5.76 -18.49
CA GLU A 115 28.65 6.25 -19.86
C GLU A 115 29.83 7.22 -19.96
N ARG A 116 29.97 8.15 -19.00
CA ARG A 116 31.11 9.09 -18.95
C ARG A 116 32.46 8.39 -18.75
N THR A 117 32.49 7.27 -18.03
CA THR A 117 33.72 6.48 -17.83
C THR A 117 33.98 5.48 -18.95
N GLY A 118 32.98 5.17 -19.77
CA GLY A 118 33.03 4.15 -20.83
C GLY A 118 33.41 4.69 -22.21
N THR A 119 33.87 5.94 -22.31
CA THR A 119 34.51 6.55 -23.50
C THR A 119 35.96 6.85 -23.20
#